data_AF-A0A060XZV7-F1
#
_entry.id   AF-A0A060XZV7-F1
#
_cell.length_a   1.000
_cell.length_b   1.000
_cell.length_c   1.000
_cell.angle_alpha   90.00
_cell.angle_beta   90.00
_cell.angle_gamma   90.00
#
_symmetry.space_group_name_H-M   'P 1'
#
loop_
_entity.id
_entity.type
_entity.pdbx_description
1 polymer ?
#
loop_
_entity_poly.entity_id
_entity_poly.type
_entity_poly.pdbx_seq_one_letter_code
_entity_poly.pdbx_strand_id
1 'polypeptide(L)'
;MERDKEFATKKAERANLRSCLRDKYRLPESGQDEAMVKMAGDDLDLPEDLAKMVDEDEEEEAVNDSLLGQLHQLQNMDMDQLKTKAQTTMTEIQQVAEEKCVVM
;
A
#
# COMPACT_ATOMS: atom_id res chain seq x y z
N MET A 1 25.14 16.34 21.41
CA MET A 1 24.64 15.85 20.11
C MET A 1 23.84 14.57 20.26
N GLU A 2 24.41 13.41 20.62
CA GLU A 2 23.62 12.17 20.83
C GLU A 2 22.54 12.31 21.92
N ARG A 3 22.90 12.92 23.06
CA ARG A 3 21.95 13.22 24.14
C ARG A 3 20.78 14.08 23.66
N ASP A 4 21.06 15.08 22.81
CA ASP A 4 20.04 16.01 22.32
C ASP A 4 19.08 15.30 21.36
N LYS A 5 19.61 14.39 20.52
CA LYS A 5 18.82 13.47 19.70
C LYS A 5 17.93 12.57 20.56
N GLU A 6 18.48 11.94 21.61
CA GLU A 6 17.70 11.10 22.53
C GLU A 6 16.61 11.90 23.28
N PHE A 7 16.88 13.16 23.62
CA PHE A 7 15.85 14.03 24.19
C PHE A 7 14.77 14.42 23.18
N ALA A 8 15.14 14.64 21.92
CA ALA A 8 14.19 14.93 20.84
C ALA A 8 13.27 13.73 20.59
N THR A 9 13.82 12.52 20.48
CA THR A 9 13.04 11.29 20.29
C THR A 9 12.08 11.04 21.45
N LYS A 10 12.56 11.11 22.71
CA LYS A 10 11.68 10.95 23.89
C LYS A 10 10.57 12.00 23.97
N LYS A 11 10.83 13.23 23.53
CA LYS A 11 9.79 14.29 23.47
C LYS A 11 8.74 13.97 22.41
N ALA A 12 9.16 13.50 21.24
CA ALA A 12 8.28 13.08 20.16
C ALA A 12 7.45 11.85 20.56
N GLU A 13 8.05 10.83 21.16
CA GLU A 13 7.34 9.65 21.70
C GLU A 13 6.24 10.06 22.70
N ARG A 14 6.58 10.97 23.63
CA ARG A 14 5.62 11.48 24.60
C ARG A 14 4.51 12.31 23.94
N ALA A 15 4.81 13.05 22.88
CA ALA A 15 3.82 13.80 22.11
C ALA A 15 2.89 12.84 21.34
N ASN A 16 3.43 11.77 20.77
CA ASN A 16 2.67 10.72 20.09
C ASN A 16 1.70 10.01 21.05
N LEU A 17 2.18 9.60 22.23
CA LEU A 17 1.32 9.01 23.25
C LEU A 17 0.17 9.96 23.65
N ARG A 18 0.47 11.25 23.77
CA ARG A 18 -0.51 12.30 24.06
C ARG A 18 -1.53 12.47 22.93
N SER A 19 -1.14 12.30 21.66
CA SER A 19 -2.05 12.32 20.51
C SER A 19 -2.99 11.12 20.55
N CYS A 20 -2.45 9.91 20.68
CA CYS A 20 -3.26 8.68 20.73
C CYS A 20 -4.29 8.70 21.88
N LEU A 21 -3.92 9.25 23.03
CA LEU A 21 -4.85 9.41 24.16
C LEU A 21 -5.96 10.43 23.85
N ARG A 22 -5.64 11.54 23.18
CA ARG A 22 -6.66 12.52 22.78
C ARG A 22 -7.65 11.90 21.81
N ASP A 23 -7.17 11.16 20.83
CA ASP A 23 -8.01 10.46 19.85
C ASP A 23 -8.93 9.45 20.55
N LYS A 24 -8.36 8.64 21.46
CA LYS A 24 -9.10 7.65 22.25
C LYS A 24 -10.26 8.27 23.04
N TYR A 25 -10.06 9.47 23.59
CA TYR A 25 -11.05 10.17 24.40
C TYR A 25 -11.79 11.28 23.65
N ARG A 26 -11.61 11.39 22.33
CA ARG A 26 -12.22 12.42 21.46
C ARG A 26 -11.96 13.84 21.96
N LEU A 27 -10.77 14.09 22.47
CA LEU A 27 -10.30 15.41 22.86
C LEU A 27 -9.76 16.16 21.64
N PRO A 28 -9.84 17.50 21.62
CA PRO A 28 -9.26 18.29 20.54
C PRO A 28 -7.75 18.04 20.39
N GLU A 29 -7.30 18.00 19.15
CA GLU A 29 -5.88 17.87 18.80
C GLU A 29 -5.04 19.02 19.38
N SER A 30 -3.76 18.74 19.60
CA SER A 30 -2.81 19.72 20.12
C SER A 30 -1.78 20.04 19.04
N GLY A 31 -1.85 21.23 18.46
CA GLY A 31 -0.86 21.68 17.47
C GLY A 31 0.57 21.72 18.01
N GLN A 32 0.75 21.85 19.34
CA GLN A 32 2.07 21.74 19.97
C GLN A 32 2.62 20.30 19.94
N ASP A 33 1.74 19.30 20.12
CA ASP A 33 2.14 17.90 20.10
C ASP A 33 2.48 17.48 18.67
N GLU A 34 1.67 17.93 17.69
CA GLU A 34 1.94 17.72 16.27
C GLU A 34 3.28 18.34 15.84
N ALA A 35 3.56 19.58 16.25
CA ALA A 35 4.84 20.23 15.96
C ALA A 35 6.04 19.48 16.58
N MET A 36 5.91 18.98 17.80
CA MET A 36 6.97 18.19 18.45
C MET A 36 7.25 16.87 17.75
N VAL A 37 6.23 16.22 17.19
CA VAL A 37 6.41 15.00 16.39
C VAL A 37 7.10 15.32 15.07
N LYS A 38 6.64 16.36 14.35
CA LYS A 38 7.24 16.77 13.06
C LYS A 38 8.71 17.19 13.19
N MET A 39 9.05 17.96 14.21
CA MET A 39 10.43 18.40 14.44
C MET A 39 11.41 17.24 14.69
N ALA A 40 10.95 16.12 15.24
CA ALA A 40 11.79 14.93 15.39
C ALA A 40 11.78 14.04 14.15
N GLY A 41 10.72 14.11 13.32
CA GLY A 41 10.61 13.34 12.08
C GLY A 41 11.63 13.75 11.02
N ASP A 42 11.95 15.05 10.94
CA ASP A 42 12.97 15.55 9.99
C ASP A 42 14.39 15.03 10.28
N ASP A 43 14.67 14.60 11.53
CA ASP A 43 15.98 14.12 11.98
C ASP A 43 16.13 12.59 11.97
N LEU A 44 15.09 11.84 11.57
CA LEU A 44 15.06 10.37 11.63
C LEU A 44 15.19 9.75 10.24
N ASP A 45 16.36 9.19 9.95
CA ASP A 45 16.58 8.37 8.76
C ASP A 45 15.79 7.04 8.86
N LEU A 46 15.26 6.57 7.73
CA LEU A 46 14.58 5.27 7.66
C LEU A 46 15.61 4.15 7.92
N PRO A 47 15.36 3.22 8.87
CA PRO A 47 16.25 2.09 9.12
C PRO A 47 16.51 1.26 7.86
N GLU A 48 17.76 0.80 7.67
CA GLU A 48 18.17 0.01 6.50
C GLU A 48 17.28 -1.21 6.27
N ASP A 49 16.86 -1.90 7.34
CA ASP A 49 15.97 -3.06 7.24
C ASP A 49 14.59 -2.70 6.65
N LEU A 50 14.04 -1.54 7.00
CA LEU A 50 12.76 -1.07 6.48
C LEU A 50 12.90 -0.51 5.06
N ALA A 51 14.03 0.14 4.75
CA ALA A 51 14.34 0.57 3.40
C ALA A 51 14.45 -0.63 2.45
N LYS A 52 15.13 -1.69 2.88
CA LYS A 52 15.30 -2.93 2.11
C LYS A 52 13.99 -3.64 1.81
N MET A 53 13.02 -3.62 2.74
CA MET A 53 11.68 -4.17 2.47
C MET A 53 10.96 -3.42 1.36
N VAL A 54 11.11 -2.09 1.29
CA VAL A 54 10.52 -1.28 0.22
C VAL A 54 11.18 -1.60 -1.12
N ASP A 55 12.50 -1.73 -1.15
CA ASP A 55 13.23 -2.08 -2.37
C ASP A 55 12.88 -3.52 -2.86
N GLU A 56 12.74 -4.47 -1.93
CA GLU A 56 12.34 -5.85 -2.23
C GLU A 56 10.91 -5.92 -2.81
N ASP A 57 9.97 -5.16 -2.25
CA ASP A 57 8.59 -5.06 -2.77
C ASP A 57 8.56 -4.47 -4.19
N GLU A 58 9.39 -3.47 -4.50
CA GLU A 58 9.49 -2.88 -5.84
C GLU A 58 10.07 -3.87 -6.88
N GLU A 59 11.06 -4.67 -6.49
CA GLU A 59 11.64 -5.70 -7.37
C GLU A 59 10.64 -6.82 -7.67
N GLU A 60 9.87 -7.28 -6.68
CA GLU A 60 8.85 -8.33 -6.87
C GLU A 60 7.71 -7.85 -7.79
N GLU A 61 7.21 -6.62 -7.60
CA GLU A 61 6.18 -6.03 -8.46
C GLU A 61 6.69 -5.81 -9.89
N ALA A 62 7.94 -5.38 -10.08
CA ALA A 62 8.53 -5.23 -11.41
C ALA A 62 8.69 -6.56 -12.16
N VAL A 63 8.97 -7.66 -11.46
CA VAL A 63 9.02 -9.00 -12.04
C VAL A 63 7.63 -9.47 -12.45
N ASN A 64 6.61 -9.20 -11.63
CA ASN A 64 5.21 -9.55 -11.91
C ASN A 64 4.62 -8.75 -13.09
N ASP A 65 4.94 -7.45 -13.20
CA ASP A 65 4.50 -6.58 -14.29
C ASP A 65 5.27 -6.79 -15.60
N SER A 66 6.43 -7.43 -15.54
CA SER A 66 7.21 -7.78 -16.73
C SER A 66 6.52 -8.86 -17.56
N LEU A 67 6.65 -8.77 -18.89
CA LEU A 67 6.13 -9.77 -19.84
C LEU A 67 6.52 -11.21 -19.51
N LEU A 68 7.70 -11.41 -18.92
CA LEU A 68 8.18 -12.72 -18.48
C LEU A 68 7.42 -13.22 -17.23
N GLY A 69 7.12 -12.33 -16.28
CA GLY A 69 6.32 -12.64 -15.09
C GLY A 69 4.87 -12.94 -15.44
N GLN A 70 4.27 -12.16 -16.34
CA GLN A 70 2.95 -12.48 -16.90
C GLN A 70 2.92 -13.84 -17.62
N LEU A 71 3.98 -14.21 -18.36
CA LEU A 71 4.08 -15.52 -18.99
C LEU A 71 4.19 -16.65 -17.97
N HIS A 72 4.94 -16.46 -16.89
CA HIS A 72 5.04 -17.41 -15.79
C HIS A 72 3.70 -17.54 -15.04
N GLN A 73 2.98 -16.43 -14.82
CA GLN A 73 1.63 -16.41 -14.28
C GLN A 73 0.66 -17.20 -15.17
N LEU A 74 0.77 -17.05 -16.50
CA LEU A 74 -0.03 -17.79 -17.49
C LEU A 74 0.32 -19.29 -17.53
N GLN A 75 1.59 -19.65 -17.32
CA GLN A 75 2.01 -21.05 -17.25
C GLN A 75 1.48 -21.76 -16.00
N ASN A 76 1.24 -21.01 -14.92
CA ASN A 76 0.63 -21.50 -13.69
C ASN A 76 -0.91 -21.44 -13.72
N MET A 77 -1.52 -20.82 -14.75
CA MET A 77 -2.96 -20.89 -14.98
C MET A 77 -3.29 -22.14 -15.79
N ASP A 78 -4.10 -23.01 -15.19
CA ASP A 78 -4.61 -24.22 -15.82
C ASP A 78 -5.35 -23.88 -17.14
N MET A 79 -4.99 -24.55 -18.24
CA MET A 79 -5.56 -24.33 -19.57
C MET A 79 -7.09 -24.51 -19.59
N ASP A 80 -7.62 -25.35 -18.70
CA ASP A 80 -9.06 -25.54 -18.55
C ASP A 80 -9.74 -24.31 -17.90
N GLN A 81 -9.06 -23.59 -17.01
CA GLN A 81 -9.55 -22.32 -16.47
C GLN A 81 -9.52 -21.20 -17.50
N LEU A 82 -8.50 -21.16 -18.37
CA LEU A 82 -8.44 -20.20 -19.47
C LEU A 82 -9.56 -20.45 -20.48
N LYS A 83 -9.81 -21.71 -20.83
CA LYS A 83 -10.88 -22.11 -21.76
C LYS A 83 -12.26 -21.78 -21.21
N THR A 84 -12.51 -22.06 -19.93
CA THR A 84 -13.79 -21.72 -19.29
C THR A 84 -13.98 -20.21 -19.22
N LYS A 85 -12.98 -19.43 -18.77
CA LYS A 85 -13.08 -17.96 -18.76
C LYS A 85 -13.30 -17.38 -20.15
N ALA A 86 -12.59 -17.87 -21.17
CA ALA A 86 -12.76 -17.42 -22.55
C ALA A 86 -14.16 -17.75 -23.10
N GLN A 87 -14.70 -18.92 -22.75
CA GLN A 87 -16.04 -19.30 -23.15
C GLN A 87 -17.10 -18.43 -22.44
N THR A 88 -16.94 -18.16 -21.15
CA THR A 88 -17.85 -17.30 -20.39
C THR A 88 -17.84 -15.87 -20.90
N THR A 89 -16.66 -15.29 -21.16
CA THR A 89 -16.57 -13.92 -21.70
C THR A 89 -17.14 -13.82 -23.10
N MET A 90 -16.96 -14.84 -23.96
CA MET A 90 -17.60 -14.88 -25.27
C MET A 90 -19.13 -14.88 -25.15
N THR A 91 -19.69 -15.68 -24.25
CA THR A 91 -21.14 -15.71 -24.03
C THR A 91 -21.68 -14.42 -23.43
N GLU A 92 -20.94 -13.80 -22.51
CA GLU A 92 -21.32 -12.50 -21.92
C GLU A 92 -21.28 -11.38 -22.96
N ILE A 93 -20.25 -11.32 -23.81
CA ILE A 93 -20.16 -10.34 -24.89
C ILE A 93 -21.30 -10.54 -25.89
N GLN A 94 -21.63 -11.80 -26.21
CA GLN A 94 -22.74 -12.11 -27.09
C GLN A 94 -24.08 -11.67 -26.48
N GLN A 95 -24.30 -11.95 -25.20
CA GLN A 95 -25.52 -11.56 -24.50
C GLN A 95 -25.65 -10.03 -24.38
N VAL A 96 -24.57 -9.33 -24.07
CA VAL A 96 -24.53 -7.86 -24.03
C VAL A 96 -24.75 -7.25 -25.41
N ALA A 97 -24.22 -7.88 -26.47
CA ALA A 97 -24.45 -7.45 -27.85
C ALA A 97 -25.92 -7.67 -28.26
N GLU A 98 -26.51 -8.81 -27.91
CA GLU A 98 -27.93 -9.09 -28.15
C GLU A 98 -28.82 -8.10 -27.39
N GLU A 99 -28.55 -7.81 -26.12
CA GLU A 99 -29.29 -6.82 -25.33
C GLU A 99 -29.17 -5.40 -25.88
N LYS A 100 -28.00 -5.00 -26.38
CA LYS A 100 -27.78 -3.65 -26.92
C LYS A 100 -28.27 -3.49 -28.37
N CYS A 101 -28.34 -4.57 -29.16
CA CYS A 101 -28.77 -4.52 -30.56
C CYS A 101 -30.29 -4.66 -30.73
N VAL A 102 -31.02 -5.18 -29.73
CA VAL A 102 -32.50 -5.23 -29.71
C VAL A 102 -33.13 -3.84 -29.44
N VAL A 103 -32.34 -2.85 -29.03
CA VAL A 103 -32.80 -1.47 -28.74
C VAL A 103 -32.63 -0.51 -29.94
N MET A 104 -32.19 -1.00 -31.11
CA MET A 104 -32.20 -0.26 -32.40
C MET A 104 -33.38 -0.66 -33.27
#